data_AF-A0A6B1A668-F1
#
_entry.id   AF-A0A6B1A668-F1
#
_cell.length_a   1.000
_cell.length_b   1.000
_cell.length_c   1.000
_cell.angle_alpha   90.00
_cell.angle_beta   90.00
_cell.angle_gamma   90.00
#
_symmetry.space_group_name_H-M   'P 1'
#
loop_
_entity.id
_entity.type
_entity.pdbx_description
1 polymer ?
#
loop_
_entity_poly.entity_id
_entity_poly.type
_entity_poly.pdbx_seq_one_letter_code
_entity_poly.pdbx_strand_id
1 'polypeptide(L)'
;MTRRPRALMALVAAIAALGAALIPTALLAHDGRYAESGELLNALQVWSIDAPGLAIVIVVGGLYAWGYFRLRRDSPNFHFPRWHAWSFAAGWLVMLLGLMSPVDTYSDDLFWMHMIQHVMITMIVAPLMLLGAPATLALRAASPRVRTTYLVPFLNSRLVRALTWPPAAIVIYIASVWSWHWPDAYDAAIASEAVHFVEHGVFLLGAVLLWWLVIGVDATRLRPHHVWRCALLVVAILQNIGLGLILINVGEPVYDTYATAAAVREWGPDALLDQRIGAGIMWVPGSMMFALAIIVTVYYWAEREGFKDRRNDTVRDMQIRVHGEVPTLGPRSGEQ
;
A
#
# COMPACT_ATOMS: atom_id res chain seq x y z
N MET A 1 -4.95 32.34 -15.79
CA MET A 1 -6.23 32.34 -15.04
C MET A 1 -6.75 30.92 -14.97
N THR A 2 -6.64 30.23 -13.84
CA THR A 2 -7.27 28.93 -13.59
C THR A 2 -7.85 28.93 -12.18
N ARG A 3 -9.14 28.58 -12.07
CA ARG A 3 -9.97 28.73 -10.87
C ARG A 3 -9.48 27.79 -9.76
N ARG A 4 -9.42 28.32 -8.53
CA ARG A 4 -9.05 27.63 -7.27
C ARG A 4 -10.04 26.49 -6.94
N PRO A 5 -9.61 25.36 -6.35
CA PRO A 5 -10.52 24.37 -5.79
C PRO A 5 -10.87 24.76 -4.35
N ARG A 6 -11.67 25.81 -4.18
CA ARG A 6 -12.16 26.25 -2.85
C ARG A 6 -13.05 25.19 -2.18
N ALA A 7 -13.71 24.34 -2.97
CA ALA A 7 -14.55 23.24 -2.47
C ALA A 7 -13.75 22.11 -1.79
N LEU A 8 -12.53 21.81 -2.29
CA LEU A 8 -11.69 20.75 -1.74
C LEU A 8 -11.09 21.12 -0.37
N MET A 9 -10.72 22.39 -0.18
CA MET A 9 -10.24 22.88 1.13
C MET A 9 -11.35 22.98 2.17
N ALA A 10 -12.59 23.29 1.74
CA ALA A 10 -13.75 23.30 2.63
C ALA A 10 -14.14 21.88 3.09
N LEU A 11 -14.01 20.88 2.21
CA LEU A 11 -14.27 19.47 2.53
C LEU A 11 -13.23 18.91 3.52
N VAL A 12 -11.95 19.21 3.31
CA VAL A 12 -10.85 18.80 4.21
C VAL A 12 -10.96 19.48 5.58
N ALA A 13 -11.35 20.76 5.62
CA ALA A 13 -11.58 21.47 6.88
C ALA A 13 -12.83 20.96 7.63
N ALA A 14 -13.89 20.57 6.92
CA ALA A 14 -15.09 19.96 7.51
C ALA A 14 -14.80 18.58 8.12
N ILE A 15 -13.98 17.75 7.46
CA ILE A 15 -13.56 16.44 7.97
C ILE A 15 -12.63 16.59 9.19
N ALA A 16 -11.70 17.54 9.16
CA ALA A 16 -10.83 17.84 10.31
C ALA A 16 -11.59 18.42 11.52
N ALA A 17 -12.63 19.23 11.27
CA ALA A 17 -13.49 19.78 12.32
C ALA A 17 -14.45 18.73 12.91
N LEU A 18 -14.95 17.78 12.10
CA LEU A 18 -15.72 16.62 12.59
C LEU A 18 -14.86 15.72 13.49
N GLY A 19 -13.61 15.46 13.09
CA GLY A 19 -12.67 14.65 13.88
C GLY A 19 -12.27 15.28 15.21
N ALA A 20 -12.24 16.62 15.30
CA ALA A 20 -11.94 17.33 16.54
C ALA A 20 -13.15 17.44 17.50
N ALA A 21 -14.38 17.28 17.01
CA ALA A 21 -15.61 17.40 17.80
C ALA A 21 -16.09 16.07 18.42
N LEU A 22 -15.46 14.93 18.09
CA LEU A 22 -15.85 13.59 18.54
C LEU A 22 -14.95 13.01 19.66
N ILE A 23 -14.09 13.84 20.26
CA ILE A 23 -13.29 13.45 21.42
C ILE A 23 -14.08 13.79 22.70
N PRO A 24 -15.09 12.99 23.06
CA PRO A 24 -15.09 12.49 24.43
C PRO A 24 -15.74 11.10 24.56
N THR A 25 -14.93 10.06 24.81
CA THR A 25 -14.99 9.17 26.00
C THR A 25 -14.04 7.98 25.81
N ALA A 26 -12.73 8.22 25.96
CA ALA A 26 -11.70 7.18 26.03
C ALA A 26 -11.47 6.72 27.50
N LEU A 27 -12.54 6.49 28.25
CA LEU A 27 -12.48 6.17 29.69
C LEU A 27 -13.36 4.99 30.10
N LEU A 28 -13.69 4.11 29.13
CA LEU A 28 -14.13 2.74 29.34
C LEU A 28 -13.28 1.82 28.47
N ALA A 29 -11.96 1.89 28.68
CA ALA A 29 -11.03 0.94 28.10
C ALA A 29 -11.17 -0.40 28.83
N HIS A 30 -11.31 -1.47 28.04
CA HIS A 30 -11.34 -2.86 28.46
C HIS A 30 -12.56 -3.30 29.28
N ASP A 31 -13.66 -3.56 28.58
CA ASP A 31 -14.35 -4.83 28.70
C ASP A 31 -14.85 -5.23 27.31
N GLY A 32 -14.30 -6.34 26.80
CA GLY A 32 -14.77 -6.96 25.58
C GLY A 32 -16.20 -7.49 25.77
N ARG A 33 -16.89 -7.65 24.63
CA ARG A 33 -18.35 -7.88 24.45
C ARG A 33 -19.09 -6.55 24.43
N TYR A 34 -19.55 -6.13 23.25
CA TYR A 34 -20.86 -5.52 22.99
C TYR A 34 -20.87 -5.04 21.53
N ALA A 35 -21.09 -5.97 20.60
CA ALA A 35 -21.92 -5.67 19.43
C ALA A 35 -23.36 -6.14 19.72
N GLU A 36 -23.87 -5.81 20.91
CA GLU A 36 -25.31 -5.90 21.18
C GLU A 36 -25.99 -4.69 20.54
N SER A 37 -26.25 -4.80 19.24
CA SER A 37 -27.34 -4.16 18.49
C SER A 37 -26.88 -3.94 17.06
N GLY A 38 -27.65 -4.46 16.11
CA GLY A 38 -27.51 -4.21 14.67
C GLY A 38 -27.80 -2.76 14.26
N GLU A 39 -27.53 -1.78 15.12
CA GLU A 39 -27.66 -0.36 14.83
C GLU A 39 -26.32 0.14 14.26
N LEU A 40 -26.29 0.32 12.94
CA LEU A 40 -25.15 0.86 12.18
C LEU A 40 -24.57 2.16 12.78
N LEU A 41 -25.38 2.93 13.51
CA LEU A 41 -24.94 4.17 14.16
C LEU A 41 -24.07 3.92 15.40
N ASN A 42 -24.32 2.87 16.18
CA ASN A 42 -23.46 2.49 17.32
C ASN A 42 -22.18 1.81 16.82
N ALA A 43 -22.30 0.99 15.77
CA ALA A 43 -21.17 0.36 15.10
C ALA A 43 -20.13 1.38 14.62
N LEU A 44 -20.56 2.53 14.09
CA LEU A 44 -19.66 3.60 13.61
C LEU A 44 -18.97 4.40 14.74
N GLN A 45 -19.41 4.23 15.99
CA GLN A 45 -18.91 4.98 17.15
C GLN A 45 -17.83 4.22 17.93
N VAL A 46 -17.58 2.94 17.64
CA VAL A 46 -16.54 2.18 18.33
C VAL A 46 -15.19 2.44 17.67
N TRP A 47 -14.30 3.08 18.41
CA TRP A 47 -12.93 3.35 17.99
C TRP A 47 -11.97 2.84 19.06
N SER A 48 -11.00 2.04 18.65
CA SER A 48 -9.91 1.52 19.49
C SER A 48 -8.69 2.45 19.39
N ILE A 49 -7.96 2.63 20.49
CA ILE A 49 -6.68 3.35 20.44
C ILE A 49 -5.54 2.34 20.64
N ASP A 50 -4.94 1.91 19.52
CA ASP A 50 -3.62 1.30 19.47
C ASP A 50 -2.53 2.36 19.72
N ALA A 51 -2.05 2.43 20.97
CA ALA A 51 -1.00 3.37 21.36
C ALA A 51 0.33 3.15 20.62
N PRO A 52 0.85 1.91 20.47
CA PRO A 52 1.98 1.61 19.59
C PRO A 52 1.81 2.11 18.15
N GLY A 53 0.69 1.80 17.49
CA GLY A 53 0.42 2.23 16.12
C GLY A 53 0.38 3.75 16.00
N LEU A 54 -0.30 4.43 16.91
CA LEU A 54 -0.36 5.89 16.95
C LEU A 54 1.02 6.52 17.16
N ALA A 55 1.85 5.94 18.02
CA ALA A 55 3.22 6.40 18.24
C ALA A 55 4.04 6.31 16.94
N ILE A 56 3.89 5.23 16.17
CA ILE A 56 4.56 5.09 14.86
C ILE A 56 4.06 6.14 13.88
N VAL A 57 2.74 6.38 13.80
CA VAL A 57 2.15 7.42 12.94
C VAL A 57 2.73 8.80 13.28
N ILE A 58 2.77 9.15 14.56
CA ILE A 58 3.29 10.43 15.04
C ILE A 58 4.78 10.57 14.71
N VAL A 59 5.58 9.55 14.99
CA VAL A 59 7.04 9.60 14.77
C VAL A 59 7.35 9.66 13.28
N VAL A 60 6.83 8.72 12.48
CA VAL A 60 7.15 8.63 11.05
C VAL A 60 6.49 9.76 10.25
N GLY A 61 5.24 10.07 10.56
CA GLY A 61 4.52 11.22 10.00
C GLY A 61 5.19 12.55 10.35
N GLY A 62 5.62 12.71 11.60
CA GLY A 62 6.37 13.87 12.08
C GLY A 62 7.72 14.04 11.39
N LEU A 63 8.48 12.95 11.22
CA LEU A 63 9.74 12.96 10.47
C LEU A 63 9.54 13.32 9.00
N TYR A 64 8.50 12.78 8.36
CA TYR A 64 8.15 13.13 6.98
C TYR A 64 7.77 14.61 6.85
N ALA A 65 6.89 15.11 7.73
CA ALA A 65 6.48 16.51 7.74
C ALA A 65 7.66 17.45 7.99
N TRP A 66 8.52 17.12 8.96
CA TRP A 66 9.76 17.83 9.23
C TRP A 66 10.66 17.87 8.00
N GLY A 67 10.89 16.73 7.35
CA GLY A 67 11.67 16.63 6.12
C GLY A 67 11.09 17.48 4.99
N TYR A 68 9.76 17.45 4.82
CA TYR A 68 9.03 18.23 3.83
C TYR A 68 9.18 19.74 4.04
N PHE A 69 8.93 20.24 5.26
CA PHE A 69 9.06 21.66 5.56
C PHE A 69 10.52 22.12 5.48
N ARG A 70 11.46 21.30 5.94
CA ARG A 70 12.90 21.57 5.81
C ARG A 70 13.32 21.68 4.35
N LEU A 71 12.90 20.74 3.50
CA LEU A 71 13.20 20.77 2.06
C LEU A 71 12.70 22.05 1.40
N ARG A 72 11.47 22.48 1.73
CA ARG A 72 10.90 23.72 1.18
C ARG A 72 11.60 24.99 1.66
N ARG A 73 12.16 24.98 2.87
CA ARG A 73 12.93 26.10 3.42
C ARG A 73 14.34 26.15 2.85
N ASP A 74 15.04 25.02 2.88
CA ASP A 74 16.49 24.94 2.60
C ASP A 74 16.77 24.74 1.09
N SER A 75 15.79 24.35 0.29
CA SER A 75 15.94 24.12 -1.17
C SER A 75 14.68 24.54 -1.94
N PRO A 76 14.36 25.84 -1.97
CA PRO A 76 13.11 26.35 -2.58
C PRO A 76 13.00 26.07 -4.09
N ASN A 77 14.12 25.87 -4.78
CA ASN A 77 14.17 25.58 -6.21
C ASN A 77 13.97 24.09 -6.52
N PHE A 78 14.03 23.20 -5.51
CA PHE A 78 13.81 21.78 -5.74
C PHE A 78 12.30 21.51 -5.86
N HIS A 79 11.88 21.04 -7.04
CA HIS A 79 10.48 20.73 -7.28
C HIS A 79 10.09 19.42 -6.61
N PHE A 80 9.45 19.53 -5.44
CA PHE A 80 8.80 18.41 -4.74
C PHE A 80 7.27 18.64 -4.75
N PRO A 81 6.53 18.00 -5.66
CA PRO A 81 5.09 18.21 -5.80
C PRO A 81 4.34 17.93 -4.49
N ARG A 82 3.36 18.79 -4.16
CA ARG A 82 2.55 18.64 -2.93
C ARG A 82 1.75 17.34 -2.88
N TRP A 83 1.44 16.75 -4.03
CA TRP A 83 0.68 15.50 -4.09
C TRP A 83 1.42 14.34 -3.41
N HIS A 84 2.76 14.31 -3.40
CA HIS A 84 3.53 13.30 -2.65
C HIS A 84 3.20 13.38 -1.15
N ALA A 85 3.20 14.58 -0.58
CA ALA A 85 2.87 14.78 0.83
C ALA A 85 1.40 14.39 1.13
N TRP A 86 0.47 14.71 0.22
CA TRP A 86 -0.92 14.31 0.35
C TRP A 86 -1.12 12.79 0.23
N SER A 87 -0.41 12.12 -0.68
CA SER A 87 -0.43 10.65 -0.79
C SER A 87 0.10 10.00 0.47
N PHE A 88 1.21 10.49 1.01
CA PHE A 88 1.78 9.97 2.26
C PHE A 88 0.82 10.14 3.45
N ALA A 89 0.23 11.33 3.59
CA ALA A 89 -0.77 11.60 4.62
C ALA A 89 -2.03 10.75 4.46
N ALA A 90 -2.49 10.54 3.22
CA ALA A 90 -3.62 9.66 2.92
C ALA A 90 -3.31 8.20 3.29
N GLY A 91 -2.08 7.73 3.06
CA GLY A 91 -1.64 6.41 3.50
C GLY A 91 -1.76 6.23 5.02
N TRP A 92 -1.31 7.22 5.81
CA TRP A 92 -1.49 7.21 7.26
C TRP A 92 -2.95 7.27 7.68
N LEU A 93 -3.76 8.10 7.02
CA LEU A 93 -5.19 8.18 7.32
C LEU A 93 -5.87 6.83 7.09
N VAL A 94 -5.59 6.16 5.96
CA VAL A 94 -6.14 4.83 5.67
C VAL A 94 -5.63 3.79 6.66
N MET A 95 -4.37 3.87 7.10
CA MET A 95 -3.82 2.99 8.13
C MET A 95 -4.59 3.14 9.46
N LEU A 96 -4.81 4.38 9.91
CA LEU A 96 -5.59 4.64 11.12
C LEU A 96 -7.05 4.17 10.97
N LEU A 97 -7.65 4.36 9.80
CA LEU A 97 -8.99 3.84 9.53
C LEU A 97 -9.03 2.31 9.51
N GLY A 98 -7.96 1.63 9.10
CA GLY A 98 -7.90 0.17 9.14
C GLY A 98 -7.73 -0.38 10.56
N LEU A 99 -6.92 0.29 11.39
CA LEU A 99 -6.42 -0.25 12.67
C LEU A 99 -7.05 0.38 13.93
N MET A 100 -7.92 1.38 13.79
CA MET A 100 -8.52 2.08 14.94
C MET A 100 -10.01 2.35 14.78
N SER A 101 -10.56 2.05 13.61
CA SER A 101 -11.97 2.26 13.32
C SER A 101 -12.78 1.00 13.63
N PRO A 102 -14.12 1.03 13.43
CA PRO A 102 -14.95 -0.17 13.58
C PRO A 102 -14.47 -1.38 12.78
N VAL A 103 -13.70 -1.17 11.70
CA VAL A 103 -13.08 -2.26 10.94
C VAL A 103 -12.20 -3.13 11.85
N ASP A 104 -11.43 -2.52 12.74
CA ASP A 104 -10.57 -3.19 13.72
C ASP A 104 -11.38 -3.82 14.86
N THR A 105 -12.44 -3.16 15.30
CA THR A 105 -13.32 -3.75 16.33
C THR A 105 -14.01 -5.01 15.83
N TYR A 106 -14.43 -5.04 14.56
CA TYR A 106 -15.13 -6.19 13.99
C TYR A 106 -14.18 -7.24 13.39
N SER A 107 -12.90 -6.96 13.21
CA SER A 107 -11.95 -7.92 12.63
C SER A 107 -11.68 -9.12 13.53
N ASP A 108 -11.88 -8.98 14.84
CA ASP A 108 -11.71 -10.09 15.79
C ASP A 108 -12.89 -11.08 15.73
N ASP A 109 -14.06 -10.60 15.33
CA ASP A 109 -15.30 -11.39 15.27
C ASP A 109 -15.65 -11.89 13.86
N LEU A 110 -15.17 -11.19 12.82
CA LEU A 110 -15.54 -11.42 11.43
C LEU A 110 -14.31 -11.48 10.51
N PHE A 111 -14.11 -12.64 9.89
CA PHE A 111 -13.02 -12.88 8.95
C PHE A 111 -13.05 -11.88 7.79
N TRP A 112 -14.23 -11.56 7.25
CA TRP A 112 -14.33 -10.62 6.13
C TRP A 112 -13.88 -9.20 6.48
N MET A 113 -14.08 -8.75 7.73
CA MET A 113 -13.60 -7.44 8.21
C MET A 113 -12.09 -7.46 8.40
N HIS A 114 -11.55 -8.56 8.94
CA HIS A 114 -10.12 -8.76 9.02
C HIS A 114 -9.47 -8.74 7.62
N MET A 115 -10.10 -9.37 6.61
CA MET A 115 -9.62 -9.31 5.22
C MET A 115 -9.64 -7.89 4.65
N ILE A 116 -10.58 -7.05 5.07
CA ILE A 116 -10.57 -5.63 4.69
C ILE A 116 -9.34 -4.93 5.27
N GLN A 117 -8.94 -5.19 6.52
CA GLN A 117 -7.69 -4.64 7.09
C GLN A 117 -6.47 -5.03 6.26
N HIS A 118 -6.31 -6.33 5.98
CA HIS A 118 -5.20 -6.84 5.18
C HIS A 118 -5.16 -6.21 3.78
N VAL A 119 -6.30 -6.10 3.10
CA VAL A 119 -6.39 -5.45 1.78
C VAL A 119 -6.10 -3.95 1.87
N MET A 120 -6.58 -3.24 2.89
CA MET A 120 -6.28 -1.81 3.08
C MET A 120 -4.77 -1.59 3.26
N ILE A 121 -4.12 -2.36 4.13
CA ILE A 121 -2.68 -2.26 4.41
C ILE A 121 -1.87 -2.52 3.13
N THR A 122 -2.15 -3.64 2.46
CA THR A 122 -1.32 -4.12 1.35
C THR A 122 -1.60 -3.41 0.03
N MET A 123 -2.85 -3.02 -0.24
CA MET A 123 -3.28 -2.48 -1.55
C MET A 123 -3.47 -0.97 -1.57
N ILE A 124 -3.61 -0.33 -0.41
CA ILE A 124 -3.87 1.11 -0.33
C ILE A 124 -2.76 1.81 0.46
N VAL A 125 -2.49 1.40 1.70
CA VAL A 125 -1.50 2.07 2.56
C VAL A 125 -0.10 2.01 1.96
N ALA A 126 0.40 0.80 1.67
CA ALA A 126 1.74 0.62 1.12
C ALA A 126 2.02 1.44 -0.16
N PRO A 127 1.16 1.40 -1.22
CA PRO A 127 1.41 2.21 -2.41
C PRO A 127 1.26 3.71 -2.15
N LEU A 128 0.30 4.17 -1.33
CA LEU A 128 0.16 5.58 -0.99
C LEU A 128 1.38 6.14 -0.24
N MET A 129 1.93 5.36 0.70
CA MET A 129 3.16 5.72 1.39
C MET A 129 4.35 5.84 0.44
N LEU A 130 4.49 4.92 -0.51
CA LEU A 130 5.57 4.94 -1.51
C LEU A 130 5.40 6.06 -2.55
N LEU A 131 4.16 6.37 -2.94
CA LEU A 131 3.83 7.55 -3.74
C LEU A 131 4.19 8.85 -3.02
N GLY A 132 4.40 8.81 -1.70
CA GLY A 132 4.96 9.91 -0.92
C GLY A 132 6.44 10.20 -1.18
N ALA A 133 7.16 9.38 -1.95
CA ALA A 133 8.61 9.47 -2.17
C ALA A 133 9.45 9.64 -0.88
N PRO A 134 9.19 8.86 0.19
CA PRO A 134 9.82 9.07 1.49
C PRO A 134 11.35 8.95 1.43
N ALA A 135 11.90 8.04 0.63
CA ALA A 135 13.35 7.88 0.52
C ALA A 135 14.00 9.09 -0.20
N THR A 136 13.36 9.60 -1.25
CA THR A 136 13.79 10.79 -1.97
C THR A 136 13.74 12.02 -1.07
N LEU A 137 12.66 12.16 -0.30
CA LEU A 137 12.52 13.24 0.67
C LEU A 137 13.61 13.16 1.74
N ALA A 138 13.83 11.98 2.32
CA ALA A 138 14.87 11.77 3.32
C ALA A 138 16.27 12.13 2.78
N LEU A 139 16.62 11.66 1.57
CA LEU A 139 17.89 11.98 0.94
C LEU A 139 18.07 13.49 0.64
N ARG A 140 16.99 14.21 0.36
CA ARG A 140 17.04 15.63 0.02
C ARG A 140 17.00 16.54 1.25
N ALA A 141 16.24 16.16 2.27
CA ALA A 141 16.11 16.92 3.51
C ALA A 141 17.25 16.66 4.51
N ALA A 142 17.93 15.51 4.42
CA ALA A 142 19.04 15.18 5.31
C ALA A 142 20.24 16.12 5.12
N SER A 143 20.97 16.36 6.22
CA SER A 143 22.25 17.07 6.14
C SER A 143 23.25 16.28 5.28
N PRO A 144 24.26 16.95 4.67
CA PRO A 144 25.25 16.27 3.84
C PRO A 144 25.90 15.07 4.54
N ARG A 145 26.25 15.22 5.83
CA ARG A 145 26.82 14.16 6.66
C ARG A 145 25.87 12.98 6.83
N VAL A 146 24.60 13.22 7.20
CA VAL A 146 23.64 12.12 7.40
C VAL A 146 23.37 11.38 6.09
N ARG A 147 23.26 12.14 5.00
CA ARG A 147 23.04 11.60 3.66
C ARG A 147 24.18 10.70 3.20
N THR A 148 25.43 11.14 3.29
CA THR A 148 26.59 10.38 2.78
C THR A 148 27.06 9.29 3.72
N THR A 149 26.93 9.47 5.04
CA THR A 149 27.40 8.50 6.03
C THR A 149 26.39 7.37 6.28
N TYR A 150 25.07 7.65 6.26
CA TYR A 150 24.06 6.66 6.64
C TYR A 150 23.09 6.32 5.50
N LEU A 151 22.39 7.30 4.94
CA LEU A 151 21.28 7.02 4.01
C LEU A 151 21.74 6.39 2.69
N VAL A 152 22.74 6.99 2.03
CA VAL A 152 23.25 6.47 0.75
C VAL A 152 23.88 5.07 0.92
N PRO A 153 24.75 4.82 1.93
CA PRO A 153 25.26 3.47 2.17
C PRO A 153 24.17 2.45 2.50
N PHE A 154 23.17 2.81 3.31
CA PHE A 154 22.05 1.93 3.64
C PHE A 154 21.24 1.53 2.41
N LEU A 155 20.84 2.50 1.58
CA LEU A 155 20.08 2.26 0.35
C LEU A 155 20.88 1.47 -0.70
N ASN A 156 22.21 1.51 -0.63
CA ASN A 156 23.10 0.73 -1.50
C ASN A 156 23.64 -0.55 -0.85
N SER A 157 23.16 -0.90 0.34
CA SER A 157 23.61 -2.08 1.07
C SER A 157 23.25 -3.38 0.34
N ARG A 158 23.97 -4.46 0.65
CA ARG A 158 23.68 -5.80 0.09
C ARG A 158 22.29 -6.28 0.50
N LEU A 159 21.84 -5.93 1.71
CA LEU A 159 20.53 -6.28 2.23
C LEU A 159 19.41 -5.63 1.42
N VAL A 160 19.44 -4.30 1.26
CA VAL A 160 18.43 -3.59 0.47
C VAL A 160 18.42 -4.10 -0.97
N ARG A 161 19.59 -4.37 -1.55
CA ARG A 161 19.68 -4.95 -2.91
C ARG A 161 19.09 -6.36 -3.01
N ALA A 162 19.25 -7.19 -1.98
CA ALA A 162 18.67 -8.53 -1.95
C ALA A 162 17.14 -8.46 -1.79
N LEU A 163 16.65 -7.63 -0.87
CA LEU A 163 15.21 -7.43 -0.63
C LEU A 163 14.49 -6.75 -1.80
N THR A 164 15.19 -5.92 -2.56
CA THR A 164 14.66 -5.24 -3.77
C THR A 164 15.02 -5.97 -5.07
N TRP A 165 15.53 -7.20 -4.98
CA TRP A 165 15.65 -8.06 -6.15
C TRP A 165 14.25 -8.59 -6.54
N PRO A 166 13.80 -8.47 -7.81
CA PRO A 166 12.40 -8.74 -8.16
C PRO A 166 11.84 -10.10 -7.70
N PRO A 167 12.55 -11.23 -7.92
CA PRO A 167 12.09 -12.52 -7.41
C PRO A 167 12.03 -12.60 -5.87
N ALA A 168 12.99 -11.99 -5.16
CA ALA A 168 12.95 -11.97 -3.69
C ALA A 168 11.76 -11.16 -3.18
N ALA A 169 11.50 -9.98 -3.75
CA ALA A 169 10.39 -9.12 -3.33
C ALA A 169 9.02 -9.82 -3.49
N ILE A 170 8.78 -10.51 -4.62
CA ILE A 170 7.52 -11.24 -4.82
C ILE A 170 7.43 -12.48 -3.94
N VAL A 171 8.54 -13.21 -3.73
CA VAL A 171 8.54 -14.37 -2.81
C VAL A 171 8.26 -13.93 -1.37
N ILE A 172 8.86 -12.82 -0.92
CA ILE A 172 8.61 -12.27 0.42
C ILE A 172 7.14 -11.84 0.55
N TYR A 173 6.58 -11.18 -0.47
CA TYR A 173 5.17 -10.81 -0.49
C TYR A 173 4.25 -12.04 -0.42
N ILE A 174 4.48 -13.05 -1.27
CA ILE A 174 3.72 -14.31 -1.23
C ILE A 174 3.86 -14.99 0.13
N ALA A 175 5.08 -15.10 0.66
CA ALA A 175 5.33 -15.71 1.95
C ALA A 175 4.61 -14.96 3.08
N SER A 176 4.60 -13.61 3.06
CA SER A 176 3.83 -12.83 4.03
C SER A 176 2.35 -13.17 3.98
N VAL A 177 1.76 -13.28 2.78
CA VAL A 177 0.33 -13.61 2.65
C VAL A 177 0.05 -15.04 3.12
N TRP A 178 0.78 -16.02 2.61
CA TRP A 178 0.47 -17.43 2.86
C TRP A 178 0.82 -17.89 4.27
N SER A 179 1.85 -17.34 4.90
CA SER A 179 2.22 -17.70 6.28
C SER A 179 1.13 -17.30 7.28
N TRP A 180 0.53 -16.12 7.09
CA TRP A 180 -0.52 -15.62 7.96
C TRP A 180 -1.90 -16.23 7.66
N HIS A 181 -2.11 -16.82 6.50
CA HIS A 181 -3.32 -17.62 6.21
C HIS A 181 -3.15 -19.11 6.54
N TRP A 182 -2.08 -19.47 7.25
CA TRP A 182 -1.95 -20.78 7.87
C TRP A 182 -2.80 -20.81 9.16
N PRO A 183 -3.65 -21.83 9.39
CA PRO A 183 -4.62 -21.81 10.50
C PRO A 183 -4.01 -21.47 11.87
N ASP A 184 -2.95 -22.17 12.27
CA ASP A 184 -2.33 -21.97 13.59
C ASP A 184 -1.72 -20.56 13.75
N ALA A 185 -1.16 -20.01 12.68
CA ALA A 185 -0.55 -18.68 12.70
C ALA A 185 -1.64 -17.60 12.75
N TYR A 186 -2.73 -17.83 12.02
CA TYR A 186 -3.89 -16.96 11.99
C TYR A 186 -4.57 -16.90 13.37
N ASP A 187 -4.92 -18.05 13.94
CA ASP A 187 -5.57 -18.12 15.25
C ASP A 187 -4.66 -17.56 16.35
N ALA A 188 -3.33 -17.75 16.25
CA ALA A 188 -2.37 -17.13 17.15
C ALA A 188 -2.33 -15.59 17.04
N ALA A 189 -2.56 -15.04 15.84
CA ALA A 189 -2.62 -13.60 15.63
C ALA A 189 -3.85 -13.00 16.31
N ILE A 190 -5.04 -13.59 16.11
CA ILE A 190 -6.27 -13.10 16.78
C ILE A 190 -6.17 -13.25 18.30
N ALA A 191 -5.57 -14.34 18.79
CA ALA A 191 -5.43 -14.57 20.23
C ALA A 191 -4.43 -13.64 20.93
N SER A 192 -3.56 -12.91 20.19
CA SER A 192 -2.49 -12.10 20.77
C SER A 192 -2.22 -10.83 19.98
N GLU A 193 -2.50 -9.68 20.59
CA GLU A 193 -2.26 -8.34 20.02
C GLU A 193 -0.80 -8.16 19.54
N ALA A 194 0.17 -8.74 20.25
CA ALA A 194 1.58 -8.67 19.85
C ALA A 194 1.85 -9.45 18.56
N VAL A 195 1.19 -10.60 18.36
CA VAL A 195 1.33 -11.40 17.14
C VAL A 195 0.57 -10.73 15.99
N HIS A 196 -0.62 -10.21 16.25
CA HIS A 196 -1.41 -9.41 15.30
C HIS A 196 -0.63 -8.18 14.80
N PHE A 197 0.06 -7.47 15.70
CA PHE A 197 0.93 -6.36 15.34
C PHE A 197 2.09 -6.79 14.41
N VAL A 198 2.69 -7.96 14.69
CA VAL A 198 3.74 -8.54 13.84
C VAL A 198 3.18 -8.94 12.48
N GLU A 199 1.99 -9.52 12.41
CA GLU A 199 1.28 -9.84 11.18
C GLU A 199 1.10 -8.61 10.29
N HIS A 200 0.50 -7.55 10.82
CA HIS A 200 0.34 -6.28 10.11
C HIS A 200 1.68 -5.70 9.64
N GLY A 201 2.73 -5.78 10.47
CA GLY A 201 4.08 -5.36 10.12
C GLY A 201 4.67 -6.15 8.95
N VAL A 202 4.48 -7.48 8.94
CA VAL A 202 4.95 -8.38 7.88
C VAL A 202 4.18 -8.12 6.57
N PHE A 203 2.87 -7.93 6.63
CA PHE A 203 2.06 -7.53 5.48
C PHE A 203 2.51 -6.20 4.88
N LEU A 204 2.67 -5.17 5.72
CA LEU A 204 3.13 -3.86 5.27
C LEU A 204 4.53 -3.95 4.64
N LEU A 205 5.46 -4.69 5.26
CA LEU A 205 6.81 -4.86 4.73
C LEU A 205 6.80 -5.57 3.37
N GLY A 206 6.10 -6.70 3.26
CA GLY A 206 5.98 -7.45 2.01
C GLY A 206 5.37 -6.60 0.90
N ALA A 207 4.30 -5.88 1.20
CA ALA A 207 3.63 -4.99 0.27
C ALA A 207 4.54 -3.83 -0.16
N VAL A 208 5.22 -3.16 0.79
CA VAL A 208 6.17 -2.08 0.49
C VAL A 208 7.28 -2.57 -0.44
N LEU A 209 7.87 -3.74 -0.21
CA LEU A 209 8.91 -4.28 -1.08
C LEU A 209 8.43 -4.52 -2.51
N LEU A 210 7.25 -5.11 -2.68
CA LEU A 210 6.65 -5.33 -3.99
C LEU A 210 6.30 -4.00 -4.69
N TRP A 211 5.56 -3.14 -4.01
CA TRP A 211 5.10 -1.86 -4.57
C TRP A 211 6.25 -0.90 -4.86
N TRP A 212 7.37 -0.98 -4.13
CA TRP A 212 8.54 -0.14 -4.39
C TRP A 212 9.10 -0.40 -5.78
N LEU A 213 9.16 -1.67 -6.21
CA LEU A 213 9.61 -2.07 -7.54
C LEU A 213 8.65 -1.66 -8.65
N VAL A 214 7.35 -1.64 -8.37
CA VAL A 214 6.30 -1.30 -9.33
C VAL A 214 6.17 0.21 -9.52
N ILE A 215 6.04 0.97 -8.42
CA ILE A 215 5.80 2.42 -8.43
C ILE A 215 7.06 3.16 -8.90
N GLY A 216 8.22 2.87 -8.32
CA GLY A 216 9.50 3.43 -8.75
C GLY A 216 9.62 4.95 -8.71
N VAL A 217 8.81 5.64 -7.90
CA VAL A 217 8.90 7.09 -7.66
C VAL A 217 10.21 7.44 -6.98
N ASP A 218 10.59 6.65 -5.97
CA ASP A 218 11.84 6.85 -5.25
C ASP A 218 13.08 6.55 -6.11
N ALA A 219 14.19 7.20 -5.75
CA ALA A 219 15.49 7.00 -6.40
C ALA A 219 16.10 5.64 -6.00
N THR A 220 15.63 4.56 -6.62
CA THR A 220 16.24 3.23 -6.48
C THR A 220 17.24 2.95 -7.58
N ARG A 221 18.29 2.19 -7.24
CA ARG A 221 19.28 1.70 -8.20
C ARG A 221 18.70 0.62 -9.11
N LEU A 222 17.78 -0.18 -8.60
CA LEU A 222 17.05 -1.21 -9.35
C LEU A 222 15.69 -0.64 -9.76
N ARG A 223 15.56 -0.35 -11.06
CA ARG A 223 14.28 -0.01 -11.69
C ARG A 223 13.97 -1.10 -12.71
N PRO A 224 13.14 -2.10 -12.33
CA PRO A 224 12.80 -3.19 -13.24
C PRO A 224 12.18 -2.63 -14.52
N HIS A 225 12.49 -3.28 -15.64
CA HIS A 225 11.82 -3.03 -16.91
C HIS A 225 10.30 -3.21 -16.75
N HIS A 226 9.50 -2.50 -17.55
CA HIS A 226 8.04 -2.50 -17.45
C HIS A 226 7.45 -3.93 -17.52
N VAL A 227 8.00 -4.79 -18.38
CA VAL A 227 7.63 -6.22 -18.49
C VAL A 227 7.79 -6.95 -17.15
N TRP A 228 8.91 -6.74 -16.45
CA TRP A 228 9.14 -7.37 -15.15
C TRP A 228 8.17 -6.85 -14.09
N ARG A 229 7.83 -5.55 -14.11
CA ARG A 229 6.81 -5.00 -13.20
C ARG A 229 5.46 -5.68 -13.43
N CYS A 230 5.04 -5.81 -14.68
CA CYS A 230 3.80 -6.51 -15.04
C CYS A 230 3.85 -7.98 -14.61
N ALA A 231 4.97 -8.68 -14.81
CA ALA A 231 5.13 -10.07 -14.39
C ALA A 231 4.98 -10.24 -12.87
N LEU A 232 5.61 -9.37 -12.06
CA LEU A 232 5.45 -9.37 -10.60
C LEU A 232 3.97 -9.21 -10.19
N LEU A 233 3.27 -8.26 -10.81
CA LEU A 233 1.86 -7.99 -10.53
C LEU A 233 0.95 -9.14 -10.95
N VAL A 234 1.21 -9.79 -12.10
CA VAL A 234 0.46 -10.98 -12.53
C VAL A 234 0.67 -12.13 -11.54
N VAL A 235 1.89 -12.38 -11.11
CA VAL A 235 2.17 -13.41 -10.08
C VAL A 235 1.45 -13.08 -8.76
N ALA A 236 1.42 -11.81 -8.36
CA ALA A 236 0.67 -11.36 -7.17
C ALA A 236 -0.85 -11.51 -7.31
N ILE A 237 -1.40 -11.40 -8.52
CA ILE A 237 -2.81 -11.71 -8.81
C ILE A 237 -3.06 -13.21 -8.74
N LEU A 238 -2.20 -14.03 -9.36
CA LEU A 238 -2.36 -15.49 -9.40
C LEU A 238 -2.36 -16.11 -8.00
N GLN A 239 -1.49 -15.63 -7.11
CA GLN A 239 -1.48 -16.13 -5.73
C GLN A 239 -2.73 -15.71 -4.94
N ASN A 240 -3.28 -14.50 -5.16
CA ASN A 240 -4.54 -14.06 -4.55
C ASN A 240 -5.71 -14.93 -5.02
N ILE A 241 -5.77 -15.22 -6.33
CA ILE A 241 -6.73 -16.16 -6.92
C ILE A 241 -6.59 -17.52 -6.25
N GLY A 242 -5.36 -18.06 -6.17
CA GLY A 242 -5.10 -19.38 -5.60
C GLY A 242 -5.57 -19.50 -4.15
N LEU A 243 -5.15 -18.57 -3.30
CA LEU A 243 -5.52 -18.57 -1.88
C LEU A 243 -7.02 -18.35 -1.68
N GLY A 244 -7.62 -17.41 -2.42
CA GLY A 244 -9.06 -17.14 -2.37
C GLY A 244 -9.89 -18.36 -2.81
N LEU A 245 -9.49 -19.03 -3.89
CA LEU A 245 -10.15 -20.25 -4.34
C LEU A 245 -10.04 -21.38 -3.32
N ILE A 246 -8.89 -21.56 -2.67
CA ILE A 246 -8.76 -22.55 -1.59
C ILE A 246 -9.79 -22.26 -0.51
N LEU A 247 -9.78 -21.05 0.08
CA LEU A 247 -10.66 -20.70 1.19
C LEU A 247 -12.16 -20.73 0.84
N ILE A 248 -12.54 -20.42 -0.41
CA ILE A 248 -13.93 -20.50 -0.87
C ILE A 248 -14.41 -21.96 -0.95
N ASN A 249 -13.53 -22.87 -1.40
CA ASN A 249 -13.88 -24.25 -1.72
C ASN A 249 -13.75 -25.21 -0.53
N VAL A 250 -13.07 -24.82 0.56
CA VAL A 250 -13.11 -25.61 1.81
C VAL A 250 -14.57 -25.64 2.31
N GLY A 251 -15.04 -26.84 2.66
CA GLY A 251 -16.42 -27.09 3.06
C GLY A 251 -16.76 -26.71 4.52
N GLU A 252 -15.74 -26.35 5.29
CA GLU A 252 -15.81 -26.01 6.70
C GLU A 252 -14.96 -24.75 7.01
N PRO A 253 -15.27 -24.03 8.10
CA PRO A 253 -14.43 -22.92 8.55
C PRO A 253 -13.01 -23.42 8.85
N VAL A 254 -12.02 -22.72 8.31
CA VAL A 254 -10.59 -23.07 8.42
C VAL A 254 -9.97 -22.57 9.73
N TYR A 255 -10.57 -21.53 10.32
CA TYR A 255 -10.05 -20.83 11.50
C TYR A 255 -10.99 -21.03 12.69
N ASP A 256 -10.47 -21.59 13.77
CA ASP A 256 -11.27 -21.97 14.94
C ASP A 256 -11.79 -20.74 15.68
N THR A 257 -11.05 -19.63 15.64
CA THR A 257 -11.44 -18.38 16.31
C THR A 257 -12.76 -17.85 15.78
N TYR A 258 -12.94 -17.82 14.45
CA TYR A 258 -14.19 -17.36 13.84
C TYR A 258 -15.31 -18.39 13.92
N ALA A 259 -14.99 -19.69 13.90
CA ALA A 259 -15.98 -20.74 14.16
C ALA A 259 -16.58 -20.57 15.56
N THR A 260 -15.73 -20.30 16.55
CA THR A 260 -16.14 -20.07 17.95
C THR A 260 -16.90 -18.77 18.11
N ALA A 261 -16.41 -17.66 17.52
CA ALA A 261 -17.09 -16.37 17.54
C ALA A 261 -18.49 -16.46 16.88
N ALA A 262 -18.59 -17.16 15.75
CA ALA A 262 -19.86 -17.38 15.05
C ALA A 262 -20.88 -18.19 15.87
N ALA A 263 -20.43 -19.12 16.72
CA ALA A 263 -21.30 -19.95 17.54
C ALA A 263 -21.98 -19.18 18.68
N VAL A 264 -21.39 -18.06 19.14
CA VAL A 264 -21.89 -17.27 20.26
C VAL A 264 -22.58 -15.97 19.84
N ARG A 265 -22.37 -15.49 18.61
CA ARG A 265 -23.01 -14.27 18.10
C ARG A 265 -24.41 -14.54 17.53
N GLU A 266 -25.35 -13.67 17.84
CA GLU A 266 -26.73 -13.72 17.31
C GLU A 266 -26.92 -12.94 16.00
N TRP A 267 -25.88 -12.24 15.54
CA TRP A 267 -25.91 -11.35 14.39
C TRP A 267 -24.79 -11.71 13.40
N GLY A 268 -24.93 -11.31 12.14
CA GLY A 268 -23.93 -11.55 11.09
C GLY A 268 -23.96 -12.97 10.49
N PRO A 269 -23.00 -13.32 9.61
CA PRO A 269 -23.21 -14.36 8.60
C PRO A 269 -22.64 -15.77 8.87
N ASP A 270 -22.83 -16.52 9.97
CA ASP A 270 -22.13 -17.83 10.21
C ASP A 270 -20.59 -17.86 9.89
N ALA A 271 -19.84 -18.92 10.22
CA ALA A 271 -18.38 -18.90 10.01
C ALA A 271 -17.98 -19.24 8.56
N LEU A 272 -18.74 -20.11 7.89
CA LEU A 272 -18.39 -20.58 6.55
C LEU A 272 -18.70 -19.53 5.48
N LEU A 273 -19.86 -18.88 5.60
CA LEU A 273 -20.22 -17.79 4.70
C LEU A 273 -19.33 -16.58 4.94
N ASP A 274 -19.00 -16.24 6.18
CA ASP A 274 -18.01 -15.21 6.51
C ASP A 274 -16.66 -15.46 5.81
N GLN A 275 -16.10 -16.67 5.96
CA GLN A 275 -14.86 -17.07 5.29
C GLN A 275 -14.93 -16.87 3.77
N ARG A 276 -16.04 -17.27 3.14
CA ARG A 276 -16.23 -17.13 1.69
C ARG A 276 -16.29 -15.67 1.26
N ILE A 277 -16.93 -14.80 2.04
CA ILE A 277 -16.97 -13.36 1.78
C ILE A 277 -15.55 -12.78 1.89
N GLY A 278 -14.84 -13.07 2.97
CA GLY A 278 -13.46 -12.59 3.16
C GLY A 278 -12.51 -13.09 2.08
N ALA A 279 -12.62 -14.36 1.67
CA ALA A 279 -11.85 -14.91 0.56
C ALA A 279 -12.17 -14.22 -0.78
N GLY A 280 -13.43 -13.86 -1.01
CA GLY A 280 -13.85 -13.04 -2.14
C GLY A 280 -13.25 -11.62 -2.12
N ILE A 281 -13.18 -10.99 -0.94
CA ILE A 281 -12.58 -9.66 -0.74
C ILE A 281 -11.07 -9.69 -1.00
N MET A 282 -10.38 -10.69 -0.46
CA MET A 282 -8.95 -10.87 -0.70
C MET A 282 -8.66 -11.14 -2.19
N TRP A 283 -9.48 -11.95 -2.85
CA TRP A 283 -9.31 -12.25 -4.27
C TRP A 283 -9.61 -11.03 -5.14
N VAL A 284 -10.85 -10.52 -5.15
CA VAL A 284 -11.31 -9.55 -6.17
C VAL A 284 -10.72 -8.16 -5.91
N PRO A 285 -11.07 -7.44 -4.81
CA PRO A 285 -10.41 -6.18 -4.44
C PRO A 285 -8.89 -6.25 -4.41
N GLY A 286 -8.31 -7.32 -3.84
CA GLY A 286 -6.86 -7.51 -3.81
C GLY A 286 -6.22 -7.57 -5.21
N SER A 287 -6.87 -8.24 -6.16
CA SER A 287 -6.37 -8.34 -7.54
C SER A 287 -6.64 -7.09 -8.39
N MET A 288 -7.73 -6.37 -8.11
CA MET A 288 -8.13 -5.18 -8.86
C MET A 288 -7.06 -4.08 -8.80
N MET A 289 -6.44 -3.87 -7.64
CA MET A 289 -5.39 -2.86 -7.49
C MET A 289 -4.11 -3.22 -8.25
N PHE A 290 -3.73 -4.49 -8.29
CA PHE A 290 -2.64 -4.95 -9.14
C PHE A 290 -2.97 -4.82 -10.63
N ALA A 291 -4.19 -5.15 -11.04
CA ALA A 291 -4.64 -4.98 -12.42
C ALA A 291 -4.61 -3.50 -12.85
N LEU A 292 -5.07 -2.59 -11.99
CA LEU A 292 -4.94 -1.15 -12.21
C LEU A 292 -3.48 -0.73 -12.38
N ALA A 293 -2.59 -1.22 -11.52
CA ALA A 293 -1.16 -0.93 -11.62
C ALA A 293 -0.52 -1.48 -12.90
N ILE A 294 -0.98 -2.63 -13.43
CA ILE A 294 -0.57 -3.15 -14.74
C ILE A 294 -1.00 -2.18 -15.84
N ILE A 295 -2.26 -1.75 -15.85
CA ILE A 295 -2.78 -0.80 -16.85
C ILE A 295 -1.96 0.48 -16.84
N VAL A 296 -1.72 1.06 -15.66
CA VAL A 296 -0.90 2.26 -15.49
C VAL A 296 0.53 2.03 -15.99
N THR A 297 1.14 0.90 -15.66
CA THR A 297 2.51 0.56 -16.07
C THR A 297 2.63 0.43 -17.59
N VAL A 298 1.66 -0.24 -18.24
CA VAL A 298 1.61 -0.41 -19.69
C VAL A 298 1.36 0.92 -20.38
N TYR A 299 0.45 1.75 -19.87
CA TYR A 299 0.18 3.09 -20.40
C TYR A 299 1.46 3.95 -20.43
N TYR A 300 2.17 4.04 -19.30
CA TYR A 300 3.42 4.80 -19.24
C TYR A 300 4.55 4.19 -20.07
N TRP A 301 4.55 2.87 -20.27
CA TRP A 301 5.50 2.22 -21.16
C TRP A 301 5.23 2.61 -22.62
N ALA A 302 3.99 2.52 -23.08
CA ALA A 302 3.58 2.88 -24.45
C ALA A 302 3.84 4.36 -24.76
N GLU A 303 3.56 5.27 -23.82
CA GLU A 303 3.84 6.70 -23.98
C GLU A 303 5.35 6.98 -24.14
N ARG A 304 6.19 6.27 -23.38
CA ARG A 304 7.66 6.42 -23.45
C ARG A 304 8.25 5.87 -24.74
N GLU A 305 7.78 4.73 -25.23
CA GLU A 305 8.24 4.20 -26.52
C GLU A 305 7.77 5.11 -27.67
N GLY A 306 6.52 5.58 -27.64
CA GLY A 306 6.03 6.54 -28.64
C GLY A 306 6.81 7.86 -28.68
N PHE A 307 7.31 8.34 -27.53
CA PHE A 307 8.21 9.50 -27.49
C PHE A 307 9.58 9.22 -28.10
N LYS A 308 10.17 8.03 -27.83
CA LYS A 308 11.46 7.64 -28.40
C LYS A 308 11.38 7.51 -29.92
N ASP A 309 10.31 6.92 -30.44
CA ASP A 309 10.11 6.76 -31.88
C ASP A 309 10.02 8.12 -32.58
N ARG A 310 9.18 9.04 -32.08
CA ARG A 310 9.09 10.41 -32.63
C ARG A 310 10.41 11.16 -32.60
N ARG A 311 11.19 11.01 -31.53
CA ARG A 311 12.52 11.63 -31.41
C ARG A 311 13.49 11.04 -32.43
N ASN A 312 13.50 9.71 -32.58
CA ASN A 312 14.37 9.02 -33.54
C ASN A 312 14.00 9.42 -34.98
N ASP A 313 12.71 9.52 -35.30
CA ASP A 313 12.24 10.02 -36.59
C ASP A 313 12.68 11.47 -36.83
N THR A 314 12.58 12.34 -35.83
CA THR A 314 13.03 13.74 -35.91
C THR A 314 14.54 13.85 -36.14
N VAL A 315 15.34 13.01 -35.49
CA VAL A 315 16.80 12.95 -35.70
C VAL A 315 17.12 12.44 -37.10
N ARG A 316 16.40 11.42 -37.57
CA ARG A 316 16.54 10.87 -38.93
C ARG A 316 16.22 11.91 -40.00
N ASP A 317 15.12 12.66 -39.85
CA ASP A 317 14.74 13.73 -40.77
C ASP A 317 15.77 14.85 -40.82
N MET A 318 16.36 15.20 -39.67
CA MET A 318 17.48 16.16 -39.61
C MET A 318 18.72 15.63 -40.34
N GLN A 319 19.09 14.37 -40.15
CA GLN A 319 20.23 13.77 -40.83
C GLN A 319 20.04 13.72 -42.35
N ILE A 320 18.83 13.38 -42.83
CA ILE A 320 18.48 13.41 -44.25
C ILE A 320 18.61 14.84 -44.82
N ARG A 321 18.14 15.86 -44.09
CA ARG A 321 18.25 17.26 -44.52
C ARG A 321 19.69 17.78 -44.57
N VAL A 322 20.55 17.32 -43.66
CA VAL A 322 21.93 17.82 -43.53
C VAL A 322 22.88 17.09 -44.49
N HIS A 323 22.69 15.79 -44.71
CA HIS A 323 23.64 14.97 -45.45
C HIS A 323 23.13 14.47 -46.81
N GLY A 324 21.84 14.63 -47.13
CA GLY A 324 21.26 14.16 -48.39
C GLY A 324 21.20 12.64 -48.53
N GLU A 325 21.68 11.90 -47.54
CA GLU A 325 21.70 10.44 -47.50
C GLU A 325 20.66 9.92 -46.51
N VAL A 326 19.94 8.87 -46.90
CA VAL A 326 19.07 8.12 -45.99
C VAL A 326 19.95 7.13 -45.23
N PRO A 327 20.16 7.27 -43.90
CA PRO A 327 20.98 6.33 -43.17
C PRO A 327 20.29 4.97 -43.12
N THR A 328 20.95 3.92 -43.62
CA THR A 328 20.53 2.53 -43.46
C THR A 328 20.89 2.06 -42.05
N LEU A 329 20.02 2.33 -41.08
CA LEU A 329 20.08 1.62 -39.81
C LEU A 329 19.36 0.28 -39.97
N GLY A 330 20.00 -0.81 -39.51
CA GLY A 330 19.52 -2.19 -39.60
C GLY A 330 18.11 -2.41 -39.02
N PRO A 331 17.54 -3.61 -39.26
CA PRO A 331 16.11 -3.88 -39.10
C PRO A 331 15.56 -3.45 -37.74
N ARG A 332 14.32 -2.92 -37.77
CA ARG A 332 13.59 -2.48 -36.58
C ARG A 332 13.54 -3.63 -35.57
N SER A 333 13.88 -3.35 -34.31
CA SER A 333 13.89 -4.31 -33.20
C SER A 333 12.47 -4.72 -32.76
N GLY A 334 11.71 -5.27 -33.70
CA GLY A 334 10.35 -5.76 -33.58
C GLY A 334 9.95 -6.68 -34.75
N GLU A 335 10.82 -6.86 -35.75
CA GLU A 335 10.71 -7.93 -36.75
C GLU A 335 11.72 -9.03 -36.43
N GLN A 336 11.43 -9.81 -35.38
CA GLN A 336 11.86 -11.21 -35.18
C GLN A 336 11.13 -11.83 -34.01
#